data_AF-A0A4R0JHV8-F1
#
_entry.id   AF-A0A4R0JHV8-F1
#
_cell.length_a   1.000
_cell.length_b   1.000
_cell.length_c   1.000
_cell.angle_alpha   90.00
_cell.angle_beta   90.00
_cell.angle_gamma   90.00
#
_symmetry.space_group_name_H-M   'P 1'
#
loop_
_entity.id
_entity.type
_entity.pdbx_description
1 polymer ?
#
loop_
_entity_poly.entity_id
_entity_poly.type
_entity_poly.pdbx_seq_one_letter_code
_entity_poly.pdbx_strand_id
1 'polypeptide(L)'
;MAGEAQRSSEWPLVLSLLVALTGLVVLTFYDWRNGVLIFAGAVILAGLLRATLSDTAAGLLHVRGRMFDTTFLIAVGAAITALGLIVPN
;
A
#
# COMPACT_ATOMS: atom_id res chain seq x y z
N MET A 1 21.01 21.76 -12.19
CA MET A 1 20.37 21.88 -10.86
C MET A 1 18.93 21.37 -10.90
N ALA A 2 18.70 20.15 -11.40
CA ALA A 2 17.37 19.59 -11.66
C ALA A 2 16.99 18.46 -10.68
N GLY A 3 17.69 18.36 -9.55
CA GLY A 3 17.50 17.29 -8.55
C GLY A 3 16.68 17.71 -7.32
N GLU A 4 16.45 19.01 -7.10
CA GLU A 4 15.86 19.50 -5.84
C GLU A 4 14.34 19.69 -5.90
N ALA A 5 13.76 19.89 -7.10
CA ALA A 5 12.33 20.15 -7.27
C ALA A 5 11.44 18.89 -7.18
N GLN A 6 12.01 17.68 -7.25
CA GLN A 6 11.29 16.41 -7.22
C GLN A 6 11.23 15.79 -5.81
N ARG A 7 11.46 16.56 -4.74
CA ARG A 7 11.16 16.11 -3.38
C ARG A 7 9.65 16.24 -3.09
N SER A 8 8.83 15.79 -4.02
CA SER A 8 7.39 15.62 -3.84
C SER A 8 7.17 14.52 -2.81
N SER A 9 7.13 14.87 -1.51
CA SER A 9 6.82 14.00 -0.36
C SER A 9 6.74 12.50 -0.68
N GLU A 10 7.88 11.85 -0.88
CA GLU A 10 7.95 10.40 -1.17
C GLU A 10 7.80 9.56 0.11
N TRP A 11 7.68 10.23 1.26
CA TRP A 11 7.51 9.60 2.56
C TRP A 11 6.35 8.58 2.62
N PRO A 12 5.18 8.76 1.96
CA PRO A 12 4.11 7.78 2.01
C PRO A 12 4.53 6.48 1.34
N LEU A 13 5.27 6.58 0.24
CA LEU A 13 5.78 5.44 -0.51
C LEU A 13 6.87 4.73 0.29
N VAL A 14 7.84 5.48 0.83
CA VAL A 14 8.91 4.92 1.67
C VAL A 14 8.33 4.23 2.91
N LEU A 15 7.39 4.86 3.61
CA LEU A 15 6.74 4.28 4.78
C LEU A 15 6.01 2.98 4.41
N SER A 16 5.20 2.99 3.36
CA SER A 16 4.46 1.80 2.91
C SER A 16 5.41 0.66 2.53
N LEU A 17 6.50 0.97 1.83
CA LEU A 17 7.51 -0.02 1.45
C LEU A 17 8.25 -0.59 2.66
N LEU A 18 8.58 0.22 3.66
CA LEU A 18 9.22 -0.26 4.88
C LEU A 18 8.32 -1.23 5.66
N VAL A 19 7.02 -0.93 5.78
CA VAL A 19 6.06 -1.83 6.42
C VAL A 19 5.91 -3.12 5.60
N ALA A 20 5.83 -3.02 4.28
CA ALA A 20 5.75 -4.18 3.38
C ALA A 20 7.00 -5.07 3.51
N LEU A 21 8.19 -4.47 3.52
CA LEU A 21 9.46 -5.17 3.71
C LEU A 21 9.51 -5.88 5.07
N THR A 22 9.01 -5.22 6.11
CA THR A 22 8.89 -5.82 7.45
C THR A 22 8.00 -7.05 7.41
N GLY A 23 6.84 -6.97 6.74
CA GLY A 23 5.96 -8.12 6.53
C GLY A 23 6.63 -9.28 5.78
N LEU A 24 7.38 -8.97 4.72
CA LEU A 24 8.15 -9.95 3.95
C LEU A 24 9.23 -10.65 4.78
N VAL A 25 9.94 -9.90 5.64
CA VAL A 25 10.92 -10.48 6.57
C VAL A 25 10.21 -11.39 7.58
N VAL A 26 9.12 -10.92 8.19
CA VAL A 26 8.37 -11.70 9.18
C VAL A 26 7.81 -12.99 8.57
N LEU A 27 7.23 -12.93 7.35
CA LEU A 27 6.63 -14.12 6.74
C LEU A 27 7.67 -15.15 6.31
N THR A 28 8.88 -14.69 5.96
CA THR A 28 9.95 -15.56 5.46
C THR A 28 10.72 -16.24 6.60
N PHE A 29 10.97 -15.51 7.69
CA PHE A 29 11.87 -15.97 8.76
C PHE A 29 11.18 -16.35 10.07
N TYR A 30 9.92 -15.97 10.26
CA TYR A 30 9.22 -16.15 11.54
C TYR A 30 7.87 -16.86 11.35
N ASP A 31 6.76 -16.11 11.33
CA ASP A 31 5.41 -16.65 11.18
C ASP A 31 4.81 -16.12 9.88
N TRP A 32 4.52 -17.05 8.97
CA TRP A 32 4.04 -16.72 7.63
C TRP A 32 2.74 -15.92 7.67
N ARG A 33 1.82 -16.26 8.59
CA ARG A 33 0.52 -15.58 8.70
C ARG A 33 0.67 -14.17 9.23
N ASN A 34 1.42 -13.97 10.31
CA ASN A 34 1.69 -12.64 10.86
C ASN A 34 2.39 -11.75 9.83
N GLY A 35 3.36 -12.28 9.09
CA GLY A 35 4.05 -11.50 8.07
C GLY A 35 3.16 -11.15 6.87
N VAL A 36 2.28 -12.06 6.43
CA VAL A 36 1.26 -11.77 5.42
C VAL A 36 0.28 -10.68 5.90
N LEU A 37 -0.15 -10.71 7.16
CA LEU A 37 -1.02 -9.68 7.73
C LEU A 37 -0.33 -8.32 7.84
N ILE A 38 0.94 -8.28 8.22
CA ILE A 38 1.74 -7.04 8.22
C ILE A 38 1.88 -6.49 6.79
N PHE A 39 2.16 -7.36 5.82
CA PHE A 39 2.25 -6.98 4.42
C PHE A 39 0.91 -6.44 3.89
N ALA A 40 -0.20 -7.10 4.20
CA ALA A 40 -1.54 -6.62 3.86
C ALA A 40 -1.83 -5.24 4.47
N GLY A 41 -1.42 -5.04 5.73
CA GLY A 41 -1.49 -3.75 6.41
C GLY A 41 -0.72 -2.65 5.67
N ALA A 42 0.45 -2.96 5.10
CA ALA A 42 1.21 -2.02 4.28
C ALA A 42 0.47 -1.59 3.01
N VAL A 43 -0.22 -2.53 2.35
CA VAL A 43 -1.03 -2.25 1.15
C VAL A 43 -2.24 -1.36 1.50
N ILE A 44 -2.92 -1.65 2.61
CA ILE A 44 -4.02 -0.82 3.12
C ILE A 44 -3.51 0.57 3.48
N LEU A 45 -2.38 0.67 4.17
CA LEU A 45 -1.73 1.92 4.53
C LEU A 45 -1.44 2.76 3.28
N ALA A 46 -0.88 2.17 2.22
CA ALA A 46 -0.65 2.85 0.95
C ALA A 46 -1.96 3.41 0.36
N GLY A 47 -3.03 2.63 0.39
CA GLY A 47 -4.36 3.06 -0.04
C GLY A 47 -4.91 4.23 0.78
N LEU A 48 -4.77 4.18 2.11
CA LEU A 48 -5.20 5.27 3.00
C LEU A 48 -4.40 6.55 2.78
N LEU A 49 -3.07 6.43 2.63
CA LEU A 49 -2.20 7.56 2.33
C LEU A 49 -2.57 8.18 0.98
N ARG A 50 -2.85 7.37 -0.04
CA ARG A 50 -3.37 7.84 -1.34
C ARG A 50 -4.74 8.52 -1.20
N ALA A 51 -5.60 7.94 -0.37
CA ALA A 51 -6.81 8.48 0.26
C ALA A 51 -6.68 9.89 0.84
N THR A 52 -5.49 10.39 1.16
CA THR A 52 -5.31 11.73 1.75
C THR A 52 -4.63 12.74 0.83
N LEU A 53 -3.96 12.29 -0.23
CA LEU A 53 -3.22 13.15 -1.17
C LEU A 53 -4.11 13.62 -2.34
N SER A 54 -4.19 14.92 -2.62
CA SER A 54 -5.07 15.48 -3.67
C SER A 54 -4.52 15.29 -5.09
N ASP A 55 -5.36 14.78 -5.99
CA ASP A 55 -5.07 14.72 -7.43
C ASP A 55 -5.49 16.02 -8.11
N THR A 56 -4.59 17.00 -8.16
CA THR A 56 -4.84 18.21 -8.93
C THR A 56 -4.58 17.92 -10.41
N ALA A 57 -5.66 17.90 -11.21
CA ALA A 57 -5.73 17.77 -12.68
C ALA A 57 -5.91 16.35 -13.28
N ALA A 58 -7.08 15.74 -13.07
CA ALA A 58 -7.50 14.52 -13.78
C ALA A 58 -8.66 14.78 -14.74
N GLY A 59 -8.46 15.63 -15.76
CA GLY A 59 -9.31 15.62 -16.96
C GLY A 59 -9.02 14.35 -17.77
N LEU A 60 -10.05 13.68 -18.29
CA LEU A 60 -10.00 12.42 -19.08
C LEU A 60 -9.63 11.11 -18.35
N LEU A 61 -8.81 11.11 -17.29
CA LEU A 61 -8.49 9.91 -16.49
C LEU A 61 -9.30 9.79 -15.18
N HIS A 62 -10.53 10.32 -15.14
CA HIS A 62 -11.37 10.31 -13.94
C HIS A 62 -11.58 8.89 -13.36
N VAL A 63 -11.64 7.86 -14.22
CA VAL A 63 -11.77 6.45 -13.82
C VAL A 63 -10.44 5.85 -13.34
N ARG A 64 -9.28 6.39 -13.76
CA ARG A 64 -7.93 6.02 -13.30
C ARG A 64 -7.35 7.04 -12.30
N GLY A 65 -8.22 7.78 -11.62
CA GLY A 65 -7.85 8.72 -10.56
C GLY A 65 -7.63 8.01 -9.22
N ARG A 66 -7.19 8.78 -8.21
CA ARG A 66 -7.03 8.39 -6.79
C ARG A 66 -8.12 7.48 -6.26
N MET A 67 -9.37 7.64 -6.70
CA MET A 67 -10.49 6.80 -6.26
C MET A 67 -10.33 5.34 -6.67
N PHE A 68 -9.97 5.06 -7.93
CA PHE A 68 -9.75 3.69 -8.39
C PHE A 68 -8.52 3.09 -7.71
N ASP A 69 -7.41 3.84 -7.66
CA ASP A 69 -6.16 3.40 -7.04
C ASP A 69 -6.36 3.07 -5.55
N THR A 70 -7.04 3.94 -4.81
CA THR A 70 -7.34 3.71 -3.38
C THR A 70 -8.29 2.53 -3.19
N THR A 71 -9.38 2.47 -3.96
CA THR A 71 -10.34 1.35 -3.86
C THR A 71 -9.65 0.03 -4.16
N PHE A 72 -8.77 0.01 -5.17
CA PHE A 72 -8.01 -1.17 -5.55
C PHE A 72 -7.04 -1.59 -4.45
N LEU A 73 -6.26 -0.65 -3.88
CA LEU A 73 -5.33 -0.94 -2.78
C LEU A 73 -6.07 -1.47 -1.55
N ILE A 74 -7.19 -0.86 -1.16
CA ILE A 74 -8.00 -1.34 -0.03
C ILE A 74 -8.58 -2.72 -0.32
N ALA A 75 -9.12 -2.95 -1.52
CA ALA A 75 -9.67 -4.24 -1.91
C ALA A 75 -8.61 -5.35 -1.92
N VAL A 76 -7.42 -5.08 -2.47
CA VAL A 76 -6.30 -6.03 -2.48
C VAL A 76 -5.81 -6.31 -1.06
N GLY A 77 -5.61 -5.27 -0.24
CA GLY A 77 -5.20 -5.43 1.15
C GLY A 77 -6.22 -6.25 1.97
N ALA A 78 -7.51 -6.00 1.77
CA ALA A 78 -8.57 -6.79 2.39
C ALA A 78 -8.58 -8.24 1.90
N ALA A 79 -8.38 -8.49 0.60
CA ALA A 79 -8.30 -9.84 0.04
C ALA A 79 -7.11 -10.62 0.61
N ILE A 80 -5.93 -10.01 0.69
CA ILE A 80 -4.74 -10.63 1.28
C ILE A 80 -4.98 -10.95 2.76
N THR A 81 -5.58 -10.01 3.51
CA THR A 81 -5.94 -10.21 4.91
C THR A 81 -6.89 -11.40 5.07
N ALA A 82 -7.96 -11.46 4.27
CA ALA A 82 -8.93 -12.53 4.31
C ALA A 82 -8.28 -13.89 4.00
N LEU A 83 -7.45 -13.97 2.96
CA LEU A 83 -6.71 -15.19 2.63
C LEU A 83 -5.77 -15.60 3.77
N GLY A 84 -5.03 -14.67 4.36
CA GLY A 84 -4.14 -14.94 5.49
C GLY A 84 -4.86 -15.47 6.74
N LEU A 85 -6.14 -15.13 6.93
CA LEU A 85 -6.95 -15.61 8.05
C LEU A 85 -7.65 -16.95 7.78
N ILE A 86 -8.01 -17.22 6.51
CA ILE A 86 -8.76 -18.42 6.12
C ILE A 86 -7.83 -19.62 5.89
N VAL A 87 -6.61 -19.39 5.40
CA VAL A 87 -5.67 -20.47 5.10
C VAL A 87 -5.21 -21.15 6.42
N PRO A 88 -5.43 -22.46 6.58
CA PRO A 88 -4.98 -23.20 7.76
C PRO A 88 -3.45 -23.29 7.81
N ASN A 89 -2.92 -23.44 9.03
CA ASN A 89 -1.50 -23.76 9.26
C ASN A 89 -1.19 -25.21 8.91
#